data_AF-A0A7K3YJJ3-F1
#
_entry.id   AF-A0A7K3YJJ3-F1
#
_cell.length_a   1.000
_cell.length_b   1.000
_cell.length_c   1.000
_cell.angle_alpha   90.00
_cell.angle_beta   90.00
_cell.angle_gamma   90.00
#
_symmetry.space_group_name_H-M   'P 1'
#
loop_
_entity.id
_entity.type
_entity.pdbx_description
1 polymer ?
#
loop_
_entity_poly.entity_id
_entity_poly.type
_entity_poly.pdbx_seq_one_letter_code
_entity_poly.pdbx_strand_id
1 'polypeptide(L)'
;MNKYSFVARMPDRPGALHRAAEIVKSYSGNIIRIQYDRRIDPATVFFEVAATPETYSRMKDELHAIGYLQESLPTLGFLKFSVYLPHEPGSLFELLTEITGAGANIAYIDFDDRRCDPGRVTISLNVEETAVVNDLLDRLKSRYRLEILEYDTTGEHLDDTVFYVRFAQAVRGVIGTTEDAFLLSFLQDVNHIVQELNSLGQDPRDVFESILLTGRTLKNTTGDSFYADVQRISLTNDVEVFCFQMPGGGNIFLLRAPDETVMIDTGYGIYHEDAVRMFQHYGLGGPEEIRRIYITHADADHCGAGGFFDAEAYTHTGSLEIIRRANRAYGSRSESSILEEVYTTIINLFSQFTPP
;
A
#
# COMPACT_ATOMS: atom_id res chain seq x y z
N MET A 1 -21.11 -19.04 -7.97
CA MET A 1 -21.12 -17.77 -7.23
C MET A 1 -19.68 -17.42 -6.95
N ASN A 2 -19.31 -16.17 -7.20
CA ASN A 2 -17.95 -15.67 -7.01
C ASN A 2 -17.93 -14.76 -5.79
N LYS A 3 -16.76 -14.59 -5.20
CA LYS A 3 -16.51 -13.60 -4.16
C LYS A 3 -16.16 -12.27 -4.82
N TYR A 4 -16.76 -11.19 -4.33
CA TYR A 4 -16.50 -9.84 -4.77
C TYR A 4 -16.40 -8.93 -3.55
N SER A 5 -15.64 -7.85 -3.71
CA SER A 5 -15.34 -6.93 -2.62
C SER A 5 -15.56 -5.49 -3.08
N PHE A 6 -16.13 -4.65 -2.22
CA PHE A 6 -16.29 -3.23 -2.47
C PHE A 6 -16.13 -2.41 -1.19
N VAL A 7 -15.67 -1.17 -1.35
CA VAL A 7 -15.58 -0.18 -0.28
C VAL A 7 -16.77 0.76 -0.39
N ALA A 8 -17.43 1.03 0.74
CA ALA A 8 -18.55 1.95 0.80
C ALA A 8 -18.28 3.11 1.75
N ARG A 9 -18.48 4.34 1.29
CA ARG A 9 -18.45 5.55 2.12
C ARG A 9 -19.88 5.94 2.47
N MET A 10 -20.26 5.72 3.71
CA MET A 10 -21.61 5.88 4.21
C MET A 10 -21.76 7.19 5.01
N PRO A 11 -22.94 7.82 4.97
CA PRO A 11 -23.24 8.93 5.87
C PRO A 11 -23.27 8.46 7.31
N ASP A 12 -22.71 9.26 8.22
CA ASP A 12 -22.76 9.01 9.67
C ASP A 12 -24.16 9.30 10.23
N ARG A 13 -25.11 8.41 9.93
CA ARG A 13 -26.48 8.48 10.44
C ARG A 13 -27.09 7.09 10.67
N PRO A 14 -28.05 6.95 11.60
CA PRO A 14 -28.74 5.69 11.82
C PRO A 14 -29.33 5.11 10.52
N GLY A 15 -29.12 3.81 10.30
CA GLY A 15 -29.66 3.09 9.15
C GLY A 15 -28.83 3.15 7.87
N ALA A 16 -27.70 3.88 7.82
CA ALA A 16 -26.85 3.91 6.64
C ALA A 16 -26.31 2.52 6.25
N LEU A 17 -25.78 1.78 7.23
CA LEU A 17 -25.33 0.40 7.01
C LEU A 17 -26.48 -0.56 6.65
N HIS A 18 -27.67 -0.33 7.20
CA HIS A 18 -28.86 -1.10 6.85
C HIS A 18 -29.24 -0.91 5.37
N ARG A 19 -29.14 0.31 4.85
CA ARG A 19 -29.42 0.59 3.44
C ARG A 19 -28.47 -0.14 2.50
N ALA A 20 -27.18 -0.19 2.81
CA ALA A 20 -26.21 -0.96 2.04
C ALA A 20 -26.52 -2.47 2.07
N ALA A 21 -26.85 -3.01 3.25
CA ALA A 21 -27.25 -4.42 3.39
C ALA A 21 -28.55 -4.74 2.65
N GLU A 22 -29.50 -3.80 2.61
CA GLU A 22 -30.76 -3.94 1.86
C GLU A 22 -30.51 -4.06 0.35
N ILE A 23 -29.59 -3.27 -0.21
CA ILE A 23 -29.18 -3.36 -1.62
C ILE A 23 -28.55 -4.73 -1.91
N VAL A 24 -27.64 -5.19 -1.05
CA VAL A 24 -27.03 -6.53 -1.25
C VAL A 24 -28.11 -7.62 -1.24
N LYS A 25 -29.06 -7.53 -0.30
CA LYS A 25 -30.19 -8.46 -0.20
C LYS A 25 -31.13 -8.39 -1.40
N SER A 26 -31.46 -7.20 -1.90
CA SER A 26 -32.43 -7.02 -3.00
C SER A 26 -32.00 -7.72 -4.28
N TYR A 27 -30.69 -7.80 -4.53
CA TYR A 27 -30.12 -8.51 -5.67
C TYR A 27 -29.73 -9.97 -5.38
N SER A 28 -30.13 -10.52 -4.22
CA SER A 28 -29.79 -11.88 -3.78
C SER A 28 -28.28 -12.12 -3.61
N GLY A 29 -27.52 -11.08 -3.29
CA GLY A 29 -26.14 -11.22 -2.81
C GLY A 29 -26.11 -11.68 -1.35
N ASN A 30 -25.02 -12.34 -0.96
CA ASN A 30 -24.79 -12.74 0.43
C ASN A 30 -23.55 -12.04 0.98
N ILE A 31 -23.69 -11.24 2.04
CA ILE A 31 -22.54 -10.64 2.74
C ILE A 31 -21.80 -11.77 3.47
N ILE A 32 -20.55 -11.99 3.09
CA ILE A 32 -19.67 -13.01 3.69
C ILE A 32 -18.64 -12.39 4.64
N ARG A 33 -18.31 -11.10 4.47
CA ARG A 33 -17.51 -10.32 5.41
C ARG A 33 -17.96 -8.87 5.43
N ILE A 34 -17.91 -8.25 6.60
CA ILE A 34 -18.11 -6.81 6.78
C ILE A 34 -17.16 -6.30 7.85
N GLN A 35 -16.63 -5.10 7.64
CA GLN A 35 -15.90 -4.38 8.67
C GLN A 35 -16.26 -2.90 8.70
N TYR A 36 -16.50 -2.42 9.92
CA TYR A 36 -16.66 -1.02 10.23
C TYR A 36 -16.07 -0.78 11.61
N ASP A 37 -15.20 0.22 11.73
CA ASP A 37 -14.74 0.72 13.03
C ASP A 37 -14.82 2.24 13.02
N ARG A 38 -15.87 2.74 13.67
CA ARG A 38 -16.13 4.18 13.81
C ARG A 38 -14.97 4.96 14.43
N ARG A 39 -14.15 4.30 15.26
CA ARG A 39 -12.99 4.94 15.93
C ARG A 39 -11.85 5.18 14.97
N ILE A 40 -11.77 4.34 13.94
CA ILE A 40 -10.88 4.54 12.80
C ILE A 40 -11.63 5.52 11.91
N ASP A 41 -12.41 5.04 10.94
CA ASP A 41 -13.13 5.91 9.99
C ASP A 41 -14.65 5.84 10.24
N PRO A 42 -15.32 6.96 10.56
CA PRO A 42 -16.74 6.96 10.84
C PRO A 42 -17.62 6.71 9.60
N ALA A 43 -17.10 6.87 8.40
CA ALA A 43 -17.84 6.77 7.14
C ALA A 43 -17.48 5.54 6.30
N THR A 44 -16.26 5.02 6.41
CA THR A 44 -15.78 3.94 5.52
C THR A 44 -16.14 2.55 6.06
N VAL A 45 -16.74 1.73 5.21
CA VAL A 45 -17.14 0.34 5.49
C VAL A 45 -16.65 -0.58 4.38
N PHE A 46 -16.07 -1.71 4.75
CA PHE A 46 -15.58 -2.72 3.81
C PHE A 46 -16.55 -3.89 3.74
N PHE A 47 -16.89 -4.32 2.53
CA PHE A 47 -17.77 -5.46 2.28
C PHE A 47 -17.11 -6.52 1.40
N GLU A 48 -17.36 -7.78 1.73
CA GLU A 48 -17.22 -8.90 0.82
C GLU A 48 -18.56 -9.60 0.66
N VAL A 49 -18.91 -9.88 -0.60
CA VAL A 49 -20.18 -10.50 -0.98
C VAL A 49 -19.97 -11.69 -1.91
N ALA A 50 -20.77 -12.73 -1.70
CA ALA A 50 -20.92 -13.81 -2.66
C ALA A 50 -22.09 -13.51 -3.58
N ALA A 51 -21.84 -13.45 -4.89
CA ALA A 51 -22.83 -13.10 -5.90
C ALA A 51 -22.51 -13.70 -7.28
N THR A 52 -23.43 -13.59 -8.25
CA THR A 52 -23.08 -13.77 -9.68
C THR A 52 -22.53 -12.46 -10.24
N PRO A 53 -21.74 -12.49 -11.33
CA PRO A 53 -21.18 -11.28 -11.94
C PRO A 53 -22.25 -10.23 -12.28
N GLU A 54 -23.41 -10.66 -12.81
CA GLU A 54 -24.50 -9.79 -13.24
C GLU A 54 -25.21 -9.14 -12.06
N THR A 55 -25.38 -9.91 -10.97
CA THR A 55 -25.91 -9.40 -9.71
C THR A 55 -24.93 -8.41 -9.07
N TYR A 56 -23.63 -8.72 -9.09
CA TYR A 56 -22.60 -7.83 -8.56
C TYR A 56 -22.55 -6.48 -9.29
N SER A 57 -22.62 -6.50 -10.62
CA SER A 57 -22.67 -5.26 -11.42
C SER A 57 -23.85 -4.39 -11.00
N ARG A 58 -25.06 -4.97 -10.90
CA ARG A 58 -26.27 -4.21 -10.53
C ARG A 58 -26.21 -3.67 -9.10
N MET A 59 -25.62 -4.42 -8.15
CA MET A 59 -25.38 -3.92 -6.80
C MET A 59 -24.46 -2.70 -6.79
N LYS A 60 -23.36 -2.74 -7.56
CA LYS A 60 -22.46 -1.60 -7.69
C LYS A 60 -23.15 -0.38 -8.29
N ASP A 61 -23.95 -0.56 -9.34
CA ASP A 61 -24.67 0.53 -9.98
C ASP A 61 -25.63 1.23 -9.01
N GLU A 62 -26.38 0.46 -8.19
CA GLU A 62 -27.28 1.05 -7.18
C GLU A 62 -26.49 1.72 -6.03
N LEU A 63 -25.41 1.12 -5.55
CA LEU A 63 -24.54 1.71 -4.54
C LEU A 63 -23.90 3.01 -5.02
N HIS A 64 -23.46 3.06 -6.28
CA HIS A 64 -22.93 4.25 -6.91
C HIS A 64 -24.02 5.33 -7.05
N ALA A 65 -25.23 4.96 -7.51
CA ALA A 65 -26.34 5.89 -7.68
C ALA A 65 -26.76 6.60 -6.37
N ILE A 66 -26.60 5.95 -5.22
CA ILE A 66 -26.86 6.55 -3.91
C ILE A 66 -25.63 7.23 -3.27
N GLY A 67 -24.50 7.26 -3.98
CA GLY A 67 -23.23 7.86 -3.52
C GLY A 67 -22.51 7.06 -2.44
N TYR A 68 -22.79 5.77 -2.29
CA TYR A 68 -22.16 4.92 -1.29
C TYR A 68 -20.90 4.25 -1.82
N LEU A 69 -20.81 3.97 -3.12
CA LEU A 69 -19.66 3.27 -3.68
C LEU A 69 -18.43 4.18 -3.71
N GLN A 70 -17.32 3.71 -3.14
CA GLN A 70 -16.03 4.38 -3.26
C GLN A 70 -15.25 3.79 -4.44
N GLU A 71 -15.03 4.62 -5.48
CA GLU A 71 -14.33 4.23 -6.71
C GLU A 71 -12.92 4.83 -6.83
N SER A 72 -12.57 5.77 -5.95
CA SER A 72 -11.24 6.36 -5.90
C SER A 72 -10.75 6.52 -4.46
N LEU A 73 -9.43 6.65 -4.33
CA LEU A 73 -8.77 7.04 -3.09
C LEU A 73 -8.32 8.49 -3.24
N PRO A 74 -9.11 9.48 -2.74
CA PRO A 74 -8.67 10.86 -2.77
C PRO A 74 -7.38 10.99 -1.97
N THR A 75 -6.47 11.83 -2.46
CA THR A 75 -5.28 12.18 -1.69
C THR A 75 -5.71 13.14 -0.60
N LEU A 76 -5.91 12.61 0.60
CA LEU A 76 -6.22 13.42 1.76
C LEU A 76 -4.94 14.13 2.22
N GLY A 77 -4.99 15.45 2.20
CA GLY A 77 -4.02 16.32 2.84
C GLY A 77 -4.44 16.64 4.27
N PHE A 78 -3.45 16.95 5.09
CA PHE A 78 -3.61 17.42 6.46
C PHE A 78 -3.18 18.88 6.56
N LEU A 79 -4.01 19.71 7.17
CA LEU A 79 -3.69 21.11 7.42
C LEU A 79 -3.94 21.44 8.89
N LYS A 80 -2.88 21.85 9.60
CA LYS A 80 -2.95 22.35 10.97
C LYS A 80 -2.48 23.79 11.05
N PHE A 81 -3.30 24.63 11.66
CA PHE A 81 -2.99 26.05 11.81
C PHE A 81 -3.53 26.60 13.12
N SER A 82 -2.93 27.71 13.56
CA SER A 82 -3.48 28.57 14.59
C SER A 82 -4.10 29.80 13.95
N VAL A 83 -5.29 30.19 14.40
CA VAL A 83 -5.97 31.41 14.00
C VAL A 83 -6.31 32.23 15.23
N TYR A 84 -6.09 33.55 15.16
CA TYR A 84 -6.38 34.46 16.27
C TYR A 84 -7.75 35.09 16.03
N LEU A 85 -8.74 34.66 16.81
CA LEU A 85 -10.08 35.17 16.76
C LEU A 85 -10.26 36.37 17.70
N PRO A 86 -11.06 37.37 17.32
CA PRO A 86 -11.52 38.39 18.25
C PRO A 86 -12.26 37.73 19.42
N HIS A 87 -12.10 38.28 20.62
CA HIS A 87 -12.83 37.79 21.80
C HIS A 87 -14.21 38.48 21.89
N GLU A 88 -15.07 38.21 20.93
CA GLU A 88 -16.44 38.72 20.86
C GLU A 88 -17.45 37.59 20.59
N PRO A 89 -18.74 37.78 20.94
CA PRO A 89 -19.76 36.76 20.68
C PRO A 89 -19.84 36.40 19.19
N GLY A 90 -19.71 35.10 18.87
CA GLY A 90 -19.91 34.59 17.52
C GLY A 90 -18.63 34.43 16.67
N SER A 91 -17.45 34.85 17.13
CA SER A 91 -16.23 34.76 16.30
C SER A 91 -15.86 33.34 15.87
N LEU A 92 -16.08 32.34 16.74
CA LEU A 92 -15.89 30.94 16.38
C LEU A 92 -16.90 30.48 15.31
N PHE A 93 -18.15 30.94 15.38
CA PHE A 93 -19.20 30.57 14.42
C PHE A 93 -18.85 31.05 13.00
N GLU A 94 -18.34 32.28 12.89
CA GLU A 94 -17.88 32.85 11.62
C GLU A 94 -16.72 32.05 11.02
N LEU A 95 -15.74 31.65 11.83
CA LEU A 95 -14.66 30.76 11.40
C LEU A 95 -15.17 29.41 10.91
N LEU A 96 -16.07 28.77 11.68
CA LEU A 96 -16.62 27.48 11.33
C LEU A 96 -17.47 27.53 10.05
N THR A 97 -18.10 28.68 9.76
CA THR A 97 -18.88 28.89 8.53
C THR A 97 -17.97 28.90 7.30
N GLU A 98 -16.79 29.54 7.37
CA GLU A 98 -15.80 29.52 6.28
C GLU A 98 -15.26 28.10 6.03
N ILE A 99 -14.94 27.37 7.11
CA ILE A 99 -14.45 25.99 7.02
C ILE A 99 -15.53 25.06 6.43
N THR A 100 -16.77 25.18 6.91
CA THR A 100 -17.90 24.39 6.41
C THR A 100 -18.21 24.72 4.95
N GLY A 101 -18.16 26.00 4.57
CA GLY A 101 -18.38 26.44 3.19
C GLY A 101 -17.31 25.95 2.21
N ALA A 102 -16.10 25.67 2.69
CA ALA A 102 -15.05 25.03 1.91
C ALA A 102 -15.22 23.50 1.78
N GLY A 103 -16.15 22.88 2.51
CA GLY A 103 -16.30 21.43 2.54
C GLY A 103 -15.15 20.70 3.26
N ALA A 104 -14.36 21.41 4.07
CA ALA A 104 -13.26 20.81 4.84
C ALA A 104 -13.79 20.21 6.15
N ASN A 105 -13.28 19.03 6.52
CA ASN A 105 -13.69 18.37 7.76
C ASN A 105 -12.72 18.67 8.90
N ILE A 106 -13.24 19.06 10.07
CA ILE A 106 -12.42 19.37 11.24
C ILE A 106 -12.04 18.07 11.94
N ALA A 107 -10.74 17.78 11.98
CA ALA A 107 -10.19 16.66 12.75
C ALA A 107 -9.97 17.04 14.22
N TYR A 108 -9.53 18.28 14.47
CA TYR A 108 -9.23 18.77 15.82
C TYR A 108 -9.49 20.27 15.94
N ILE A 109 -9.96 20.70 17.12
CA ILE A 109 -10.07 22.11 17.48
C ILE A 109 -9.81 22.28 18.98
N ASP A 110 -8.97 23.26 19.33
CA ASP A 110 -8.64 23.61 20.71
C ASP A 110 -8.58 25.12 20.89
N PHE A 111 -9.23 25.58 21.95
CA PHE A 111 -9.30 26.98 22.36
C PHE A 111 -9.49 27.04 23.87
N ASP A 112 -8.73 27.92 24.52
CA ASP A 112 -8.84 28.17 25.95
C ASP A 112 -8.50 29.64 26.21
N ASP A 113 -9.46 30.39 26.74
CA ASP A 113 -9.36 31.83 27.01
C ASP A 113 -8.41 32.15 28.17
N ARG A 114 -8.03 31.15 28.98
CA ARG A 114 -7.12 31.29 30.13
C ARG A 114 -5.65 31.15 29.75
N ARG A 115 -5.33 30.81 28.50
CA ARG A 115 -3.95 30.65 28.04
C ARG A 115 -3.24 32.00 27.92
N CYS A 116 -1.91 31.97 27.98
CA CYS A 116 -1.05 33.15 27.78
C CYS A 116 -1.20 33.83 26.40
N ASP A 117 -1.92 33.21 25.47
CA ASP A 117 -2.12 33.69 24.10
C ASP A 117 -3.62 33.86 23.80
N PRO A 118 -4.23 34.98 24.22
CA PRO A 118 -5.68 35.18 24.15
C PRO A 118 -6.18 35.17 22.71
N GLY A 119 -7.30 34.48 22.46
CA GLY A 119 -7.94 34.43 21.15
C GLY A 119 -7.33 33.41 20.18
N ARG A 120 -6.26 32.70 20.55
CA ARG A 120 -5.67 31.67 19.70
C ARG A 120 -6.50 30.38 19.70
N VAL A 121 -7.01 30.03 18.53
CA VAL A 121 -7.66 28.74 18.25
C VAL A 121 -6.71 27.90 17.41
N THR A 122 -6.44 26.66 17.83
CA THR A 122 -5.67 25.69 17.04
C THR A 122 -6.64 24.73 16.36
N ILE A 123 -6.52 24.55 15.05
CA ILE A 123 -7.40 23.69 14.24
C ILE A 123 -6.56 22.76 13.37
N SER A 124 -7.02 21.53 13.22
CA SER A 124 -6.56 20.58 12.20
C SER A 124 -7.71 20.17 11.29
N LEU A 125 -7.46 20.14 9.98
CA LEU A 125 -8.41 19.78 8.94
C LEU A 125 -7.89 18.60 8.11
N ASN A 126 -8.79 17.69 7.76
CA ASN A 126 -8.57 16.71 6.69
C ASN A 126 -9.17 17.28 5.40
N VAL A 127 -8.37 17.37 4.33
CA VAL A 127 -8.78 18.05 3.10
C VAL A 127 -8.51 17.19 1.87
N GLU A 128 -9.49 17.03 1.01
CA GLU A 128 -9.42 16.12 -0.14
C GLU A 128 -8.77 16.73 -1.38
N GLU A 129 -8.68 18.07 -1.47
CA GLU A 129 -8.13 18.78 -2.64
C GLU A 129 -7.29 20.01 -2.27
N THR A 130 -6.11 20.14 -2.89
CA THR A 130 -5.16 21.23 -2.69
C THR A 130 -5.70 22.61 -3.10
N ALA A 131 -6.56 22.66 -4.12
CA ALA A 131 -7.18 23.91 -4.59
C ALA A 131 -8.14 24.48 -3.53
N VAL A 132 -8.97 23.61 -2.94
CA VAL A 132 -9.89 23.96 -1.84
C VAL A 132 -9.13 24.47 -0.61
N VAL A 133 -7.96 23.88 -0.32
CA VAL A 133 -7.08 24.34 0.77
C VAL A 133 -6.59 25.76 0.53
N ASN A 134 -6.05 26.04 -0.66
CA ASN A 134 -5.47 27.34 -0.97
C ASN A 134 -6.53 28.44 -0.89
N ASP A 135 -7.71 28.19 -1.48
CA ASP A 135 -8.83 29.14 -1.42
C ASP A 135 -9.31 29.38 0.02
N LEU A 136 -9.39 28.33 0.84
CA LEU A 136 -9.73 28.47 2.26
C LEU A 136 -8.67 29.27 3.02
N LEU A 137 -7.39 28.96 2.84
CA LEU A 137 -6.29 29.67 3.50
C LEU A 137 -6.25 31.15 3.11
N ASP A 138 -6.50 31.48 1.84
CA ASP A 138 -6.51 32.85 1.36
C ASP A 138 -7.68 33.65 1.96
N ARG A 139 -8.88 33.04 2.02
CA ARG A 139 -10.03 33.64 2.73
C ARG A 139 -9.72 33.87 4.21
N LEU A 140 -9.15 32.89 4.90
CA LEU A 140 -8.82 33.00 6.32
C LEU A 140 -7.73 34.06 6.58
N LYS A 141 -6.65 34.09 5.78
CA LYS A 141 -5.57 35.08 5.90
C LYS A 141 -6.04 36.51 5.65
N SER A 142 -7.05 36.69 4.81
CA SER A 142 -7.61 38.03 4.53
C SER A 142 -8.34 38.64 5.74
N ARG A 143 -8.82 37.80 6.66
CA ARG A 143 -9.72 38.19 7.76
C ARG A 143 -9.11 37.99 9.14
N TYR A 144 -8.21 37.02 9.30
CA TYR A 144 -7.63 36.65 10.57
C TYR A 144 -6.10 36.58 10.49
N ARG A 145 -5.45 36.86 11.62
CA ARG A 145 -4.04 36.47 11.78
C ARG A 145 -3.99 34.95 11.83
N LEU A 146 -3.23 34.35 10.92
CA LEU A 146 -3.12 32.90 10.78
C LEU A 146 -1.64 32.49 10.79
N GLU A 147 -1.35 31.40 11.49
CA GLU A 147 -0.05 30.76 11.57
C GLU A 147 -0.20 29.29 11.17
N ILE A 148 0.37 28.91 10.03
CA ILE A 148 0.36 27.50 9.59
C ILE A 148 1.36 26.75 10.47
N LEU A 149 0.89 25.73 11.18
CA LEU A 149 1.72 24.89 12.04
C LEU A 149 2.22 23.66 11.27
N GLU A 150 1.38 23.09 10.41
CA GLU A 150 1.67 21.87 9.65
C GLU A 150 0.82 21.89 8.38
N TYR A 151 1.44 21.58 7.25
CA TYR A 151 0.72 21.41 5.99
C TYR A 151 1.35 20.26 5.23
N ASP A 152 0.56 19.21 5.05
CA ASP A 152 1.01 17.99 4.41
C ASP A 152 0.01 17.57 3.32
N THR A 153 0.47 17.56 2.08
CA THR A 153 -0.30 17.09 0.93
C THR A 153 -0.02 15.63 0.58
N THR A 154 0.91 14.98 1.30
CA THR A 154 1.30 13.58 1.11
C THR A 154 0.44 12.62 1.91
N GLY A 155 -0.18 13.11 3.00
CA GLY A 155 -1.03 12.34 3.91
C GLY A 155 -0.27 11.60 5.01
N GLU A 156 1.06 11.76 5.07
CA GLU A 156 1.91 11.23 6.14
C GLU A 156 1.47 11.69 7.55
N HIS A 157 0.89 12.89 7.64
CA HIS A 157 0.49 13.54 8.89
C HIS A 157 -1.03 13.51 9.19
N LEU A 158 -1.81 12.69 8.48
CA LEU A 158 -3.24 12.52 8.79
C LEU A 158 -3.46 11.94 10.19
N ASP A 159 -4.58 12.31 10.81
CA ASP A 159 -5.04 11.78 12.10
C ASP A 159 -5.24 10.25 12.03
N ASP A 160 -5.06 9.55 13.16
CA ASP A 160 -5.18 8.09 13.29
C ASP A 160 -6.59 7.57 12.95
N THR A 161 -7.58 8.48 12.88
CA THR A 161 -8.92 8.20 12.35
C THR A 161 -8.92 7.83 10.85
N VAL A 162 -7.86 8.11 10.08
CA VAL A 162 -7.82 7.75 8.65
C VAL A 162 -6.70 6.75 8.33
N PHE A 163 -6.50 5.78 9.22
CA PHE A 163 -5.44 4.78 9.16
C PHE A 163 -5.27 4.12 7.77
N TYR A 164 -6.37 3.62 7.18
CA TYR A 164 -6.32 2.89 5.90
C TYR A 164 -5.84 3.77 4.75
N VAL A 165 -6.31 5.02 4.69
CA VAL A 165 -5.89 5.96 3.64
C VAL A 165 -4.41 6.29 3.79
N ARG A 166 -3.92 6.53 5.02
CA ARG A 166 -2.48 6.75 5.26
C ARG A 166 -1.64 5.60 4.74
N PHE A 167 -2.05 4.37 5.04
CA PHE A 167 -1.33 3.18 4.58
C PHE A 167 -1.36 3.07 3.05
N ALA A 168 -2.51 3.25 2.41
CA ALA A 168 -2.62 3.24 0.94
C ALA A 168 -1.78 4.34 0.28
N GLN A 169 -1.72 5.55 0.86
CA GLN A 169 -0.87 6.64 0.39
C GLN A 169 0.62 6.31 0.55
N ALA A 170 1.03 5.75 1.68
CA ALA A 170 2.41 5.32 1.90
C ALA A 170 2.82 4.24 0.89
N VAL A 171 1.95 3.26 0.63
CA VAL A 171 2.16 2.23 -0.39
C VAL A 171 2.24 2.83 -1.79
N ARG A 172 1.34 3.77 -2.14
CA ARG A 172 1.40 4.54 -3.40
C ARG A 172 2.76 5.24 -3.58
N GLY A 173 3.33 5.80 -2.52
CA GLY A 173 4.66 6.42 -2.54
C GLY A 173 5.80 5.43 -2.84
N VAL A 174 5.64 4.15 -2.48
CA VAL A 174 6.60 3.09 -2.78
C VAL A 174 6.47 2.65 -4.24
N ILE A 175 5.26 2.30 -4.67
CA ILE A 175 4.99 1.63 -5.97
C ILE A 175 4.80 2.58 -7.15
N GLY A 176 4.62 3.87 -6.91
CA GLY A 176 4.30 4.87 -7.93
C GLY A 176 2.80 4.97 -8.23
N THR A 177 2.44 5.62 -9.33
CA THR A 177 1.03 5.82 -9.74
C THR A 177 0.43 4.52 -10.28
N THR A 178 0.15 3.56 -9.41
CA THR A 178 -0.70 2.40 -9.74
C THR A 178 -2.17 2.82 -9.85
N GLU A 179 -2.92 2.10 -10.69
CA GLU A 179 -4.36 2.32 -10.90
C GLU A 179 -5.15 2.23 -9.57
N ASP A 180 -6.07 3.16 -9.34
CA ASP A 180 -6.89 3.26 -8.11
C ASP A 180 -7.65 1.96 -7.80
N ALA A 181 -7.99 1.17 -8.82
CA ALA A 181 -8.64 -0.13 -8.66
C ALA A 181 -7.77 -1.13 -7.86
N PHE A 182 -6.45 -1.14 -8.11
CA PHE A 182 -5.52 -1.97 -7.35
C PHE A 182 -5.45 -1.52 -5.90
N LEU A 183 -5.30 -0.21 -5.66
CA LEU A 183 -5.21 0.34 -4.30
C LEU A 183 -6.49 0.09 -3.49
N LEU A 184 -7.67 0.13 -4.11
CA LEU A 184 -8.93 -0.18 -3.45
C LEU A 184 -9.07 -1.67 -3.12
N SER A 185 -8.65 -2.56 -4.01
CA SER A 185 -8.58 -4.01 -3.73
C SER A 185 -7.60 -4.27 -2.59
N PHE A 186 -6.42 -3.65 -2.67
CA PHE A 186 -5.38 -3.77 -1.67
C PHE A 186 -5.83 -3.27 -0.29
N LEU A 187 -6.58 -2.17 -0.23
CA LEU A 187 -7.18 -1.69 1.02
C LEU A 187 -8.11 -2.71 1.68
N GLN A 188 -8.84 -3.49 0.88
CA GLN A 188 -9.73 -4.53 1.42
C GLN A 188 -8.94 -5.68 2.06
N ASP A 189 -7.81 -6.03 1.45
CA ASP A 189 -6.88 -7.06 1.92
C ASP A 189 -6.16 -6.61 3.20
N VAL A 190 -5.65 -5.37 3.21
CA VAL A 190 -5.08 -4.70 4.39
C VAL A 190 -6.08 -4.67 5.53
N ASN A 191 -7.32 -4.32 5.23
CA ASN A 191 -8.39 -4.30 6.20
C ASN A 191 -8.68 -5.71 6.76
N HIS A 192 -8.57 -6.76 5.94
CA HIS A 192 -8.66 -8.15 6.41
C HIS A 192 -7.51 -8.52 7.36
N ILE A 193 -6.27 -8.14 7.02
CA ILE A 193 -5.11 -8.32 7.90
C ILE A 193 -5.33 -7.63 9.25
N VAL A 194 -5.85 -6.41 9.27
CA VAL A 194 -6.16 -5.70 10.53
C VAL A 194 -7.07 -6.52 11.42
N GLN A 195 -8.11 -7.15 10.86
CA GLN A 195 -9.02 -7.99 11.66
C GLN A 195 -8.30 -9.22 12.21
N GLU A 196 -7.51 -9.89 11.39
CA GLU A 196 -6.77 -11.07 11.81
C GLU A 196 -5.75 -10.73 12.91
N LEU A 197 -4.93 -9.69 12.71
CA LEU A 197 -3.96 -9.22 13.70
C LEU A 197 -4.62 -8.82 15.02
N ASN A 198 -5.73 -8.07 14.95
CA ASN A 198 -6.50 -7.73 16.15
C ASN A 198 -7.04 -8.99 16.86
N SER A 199 -7.49 -10.00 16.12
CA SER A 199 -7.95 -11.27 16.70
C SER A 199 -6.83 -12.05 17.39
N LEU A 200 -5.60 -11.89 16.93
CA LEU A 200 -4.38 -12.45 17.50
C LEU A 200 -3.78 -11.59 18.63
N GLY A 201 -4.37 -10.42 18.92
CA GLY A 201 -3.87 -9.47 19.91
C GLY A 201 -2.58 -8.74 19.48
N GLN A 202 -2.29 -8.71 18.18
CA GLN A 202 -1.16 -7.99 17.59
C GLN A 202 -1.58 -6.59 17.15
N ASP A 203 -0.67 -5.63 17.26
CA ASP A 203 -0.90 -4.27 16.76
C ASP A 203 -0.69 -4.26 15.24
N PRO A 204 -1.71 -3.93 14.43
CA PRO A 204 -1.56 -3.84 12.98
C PRO A 204 -0.51 -2.82 12.55
N ARG A 205 -0.29 -1.76 13.34
CA ARG A 205 0.65 -0.69 13.02
C ARG A 205 2.07 -1.20 12.85
N ASP A 206 2.54 -2.04 13.77
CA ASP A 206 3.89 -2.60 13.75
C ASP A 206 4.12 -3.46 12.49
N VAL A 207 3.10 -4.22 12.08
CA VAL A 207 3.16 -5.07 10.88
C VAL A 207 3.19 -4.21 9.62
N PHE A 208 2.37 -3.17 9.55
CA PHE A 208 2.35 -2.27 8.41
C PHE A 208 3.59 -1.39 8.29
N GLU A 209 4.15 -0.93 9.40
CA GLU A 209 5.45 -0.26 9.41
C GLU A 209 6.56 -1.18 8.88
N SER A 210 6.56 -2.46 9.30
CA SER A 210 7.50 -3.46 8.79
C SER A 210 7.34 -3.67 7.28
N ILE A 211 6.11 -3.76 6.79
CA ILE A 211 5.82 -3.86 5.35
C ILE A 211 6.36 -2.65 4.59
N LEU A 212 6.07 -1.43 5.05
CA LEU A 212 6.53 -0.20 4.40
C LEU A 212 8.05 -0.08 4.43
N LEU A 213 8.68 -0.48 5.53
CA LEU A 213 10.14 -0.51 5.65
C LEU A 213 10.76 -1.43 4.61
N THR A 214 10.19 -2.62 4.37
CA THR A 214 10.65 -3.54 3.32
C THR A 214 10.57 -2.86 1.94
N GLY A 215 9.42 -2.29 1.58
CA GLY A 215 9.25 -1.63 0.28
C GLY A 215 10.20 -0.44 0.08
N ARG A 216 10.37 0.40 1.12
CA ARG A 216 11.32 1.53 1.10
C ARG A 216 12.76 1.06 1.00
N THR A 217 13.12 -0.02 1.71
CA THR A 217 14.47 -0.59 1.66
C THR A 217 14.79 -1.04 0.24
N LEU A 218 13.94 -1.88 -0.37
CA LEU A 218 14.12 -2.35 -1.75
C LEU A 218 14.28 -1.20 -2.74
N LYS A 219 13.43 -0.17 -2.64
CA LYS A 219 13.50 1.02 -3.50
C LYS A 219 14.80 1.81 -3.30
N ASN A 220 15.21 2.03 -2.05
CA ASN A 220 16.35 2.88 -1.72
C ASN A 220 17.71 2.20 -1.92
N THR A 221 17.75 0.89 -2.17
CA THR A 221 18.98 0.14 -2.44
C THR A 221 19.12 -0.26 -3.92
N THR A 222 18.58 0.57 -4.82
CA THR A 222 18.71 0.43 -6.28
C THR A 222 19.59 1.55 -6.85
N GLY A 223 20.06 1.38 -8.10
CA GLY A 223 20.81 2.40 -8.83
C GLY A 223 22.12 2.79 -8.11
N ASP A 224 22.35 4.09 -7.92
CA ASP A 224 23.58 4.59 -7.27
C ASP A 224 23.76 4.11 -5.82
N SER A 225 22.67 3.68 -5.17
CA SER A 225 22.68 3.15 -3.79
C SER A 225 22.71 1.62 -3.74
N PHE A 226 22.76 0.96 -4.89
CA PHE A 226 22.90 -0.49 -4.96
C PHE A 226 24.27 -0.94 -4.44
N TYR A 227 24.29 -2.05 -3.71
CA TYR A 227 25.51 -2.68 -3.23
C TYR A 227 25.34 -4.20 -3.23
N ALA A 228 26.44 -4.93 -3.21
CA ALA A 228 26.42 -6.37 -2.96
C ALA A 228 27.75 -6.81 -2.37
N ASP A 229 27.69 -7.74 -1.42
CA ASP A 229 28.90 -8.43 -0.96
C ASP A 229 29.19 -9.59 -1.91
N VAL A 230 30.38 -9.57 -2.52
CA VAL A 230 30.74 -10.51 -3.59
C VAL A 230 31.85 -11.43 -3.14
N GLN A 231 31.61 -12.74 -3.27
CA GLN A 231 32.61 -13.76 -3.02
C GLN A 231 32.90 -14.51 -4.32
N ARG A 232 34.18 -14.85 -4.50
CA ARG A 232 34.67 -15.62 -5.65
C ARG A 232 35.30 -16.90 -5.13
N ILE A 233 34.80 -18.04 -5.60
CA ILE A 233 35.22 -19.34 -5.14
C ILE A 233 35.61 -20.19 -6.35
N SER A 234 36.90 -20.47 -6.50
CA SER A 234 37.37 -21.42 -7.51
C SER A 234 37.01 -22.85 -7.07
N LEU A 235 36.19 -23.54 -7.86
CA LEU A 235 35.84 -24.94 -7.60
C LEU A 235 36.83 -25.88 -8.28
N THR A 236 37.25 -25.54 -9.50
CA THR A 236 38.25 -26.26 -10.28
C THR A 236 39.12 -25.24 -11.04
N ASN A 237 40.03 -25.73 -11.90
CA ASN A 237 40.82 -24.85 -12.78
C ASN A 237 39.95 -24.11 -13.81
N ASP A 238 38.79 -24.68 -14.16
CA ASP A 238 37.94 -24.20 -15.25
C ASP A 238 36.61 -23.60 -14.75
N VAL A 239 36.27 -23.82 -13.49
CA VAL A 239 34.98 -23.41 -12.91
C VAL A 239 35.17 -22.49 -11.70
N GLU A 240 34.54 -21.33 -11.77
CA GLU A 240 34.50 -20.33 -10.70
C GLU A 240 33.04 -20.03 -10.34
N VAL A 241 32.75 -19.90 -9.04
CA VAL A 241 31.46 -19.46 -8.53
C VAL A 241 31.59 -18.02 -8.05
N PHE A 242 30.65 -17.19 -8.46
CA PHE A 242 30.40 -15.89 -7.89
C PHE A 242 29.18 -15.96 -7.02
N CYS A 243 29.31 -15.55 -5.76
CA CYS A 243 28.21 -15.43 -4.82
C CYS A 243 27.94 -13.94 -4.58
N PHE A 244 26.73 -13.49 -4.87
CA PHE A 244 26.31 -12.11 -4.68
C PHE A 244 25.27 -12.05 -3.56
N GLN A 245 25.60 -11.37 -2.46
CA GLN A 245 24.66 -11.08 -1.39
C GLN A 245 24.00 -9.73 -1.67
N MET A 246 22.71 -9.77 -1.98
CA MET A 246 21.96 -8.60 -2.43
C MET A 246 21.41 -7.78 -1.24
N PRO A 247 21.15 -6.47 -1.38
CA PRO A 247 20.79 -5.57 -0.27
C PRO A 247 19.53 -5.94 0.53
N GLY A 248 18.58 -6.63 -0.12
CA GLY A 248 17.26 -6.94 0.45
C GLY A 248 17.06 -8.40 0.85
N GLY A 249 18.07 -9.25 0.69
CA GLY A 249 17.89 -10.71 0.67
C GLY A 249 17.91 -11.26 -0.75
N GLY A 250 17.88 -12.59 -0.87
CA GLY A 250 18.03 -13.28 -2.15
C GLY A 250 19.46 -13.27 -2.67
N ASN A 251 20.20 -14.36 -2.45
CA ASN A 251 21.54 -14.48 -3.02
C ASN A 251 21.45 -14.93 -4.47
N ILE A 252 22.26 -14.31 -5.33
CA ILE A 252 22.46 -14.78 -6.71
C ILE A 252 23.79 -15.53 -6.77
N PHE A 253 23.79 -16.69 -7.42
CA PHE A 253 25.03 -17.41 -7.71
C PHE A 253 25.23 -17.55 -9.21
N LEU A 254 26.42 -17.25 -9.69
CA LEU A 254 26.82 -17.50 -11.08
C LEU A 254 27.99 -18.48 -11.11
N LEU A 255 27.79 -19.60 -11.78
CA LEU A 255 28.80 -20.61 -12.05
C LEU A 255 29.32 -20.37 -13.46
N ARG A 256 30.55 -19.88 -13.56
CA ARG A 256 31.23 -19.64 -14.83
C ARG A 256 32.12 -20.83 -15.16
N ALA A 257 31.82 -21.49 -16.29
CA ALA A 257 32.66 -22.50 -16.94
C ALA A 257 33.13 -21.96 -18.31
N PRO A 258 34.06 -22.64 -19.03
CA PRO A 258 34.57 -22.14 -20.31
C PRO A 258 33.49 -22.03 -21.39
N ASP A 259 32.52 -22.95 -21.38
CA ASP A 259 31.52 -23.06 -22.44
C ASP A 259 30.17 -22.43 -22.08
N GLU A 260 29.91 -22.18 -20.79
CA GLU A 260 28.62 -21.71 -20.31
C GLU A 260 28.69 -21.01 -18.94
N THR A 261 27.70 -20.13 -18.72
CA THR A 261 27.39 -19.58 -17.41
C THR A 261 26.02 -20.09 -16.96
N VAL A 262 25.96 -20.59 -15.73
CA VAL A 262 24.72 -21.06 -15.09
C VAL A 262 24.43 -20.17 -13.88
N MET A 263 23.17 -19.79 -13.74
CA MET A 263 22.69 -18.98 -12.62
C MET A 263 21.88 -19.84 -11.64
N ILE A 264 22.05 -19.60 -10.35
CA ILE A 264 21.20 -20.14 -9.29
C ILE A 264 20.55 -18.96 -8.58
N ASP A 265 19.23 -18.93 -8.62
CA ASP A 265 18.37 -17.85 -8.18
C ASP A 265 18.64 -16.51 -8.88
N THR A 266 17.64 -15.64 -8.91
CA THR A 266 17.68 -14.39 -9.69
C THR A 266 17.56 -13.12 -8.87
N GLY A 267 17.38 -13.22 -7.56
CA GLY A 267 17.14 -12.05 -6.72
C GLY A 267 15.73 -11.50 -6.90
N TYR A 268 15.47 -10.37 -6.24
CA TYR A 268 14.29 -9.55 -6.52
C TYR A 268 14.34 -8.93 -7.91
N GLY A 269 13.18 -8.83 -8.57
CA GLY A 269 13.04 -8.22 -9.91
C GLY A 269 13.54 -6.79 -10.00
N ILE A 270 13.29 -5.99 -8.96
CA ILE A 270 13.71 -4.58 -8.87
C ILE A 270 15.24 -4.40 -8.97
N TYR A 271 16.03 -5.42 -8.62
CA TYR A 271 17.49 -5.38 -8.72
C TYR A 271 18.02 -5.88 -10.07
N HIS A 272 17.17 -6.28 -11.02
CA HIS A 272 17.61 -6.88 -12.27
C HIS A 272 18.67 -6.04 -13.00
N GLU A 273 18.39 -4.75 -13.24
CA GLU A 273 19.33 -3.89 -13.95
C GLU A 273 20.65 -3.69 -13.20
N ASP A 274 20.57 -3.53 -11.88
CA ASP A 274 21.74 -3.39 -11.00
C ASP A 274 22.59 -4.67 -11.00
N ALA A 275 21.95 -5.82 -10.93
CA ALA A 275 22.59 -7.13 -10.98
C ALA A 275 23.31 -7.35 -12.32
N VAL A 276 22.69 -7.00 -13.44
CA VAL A 276 23.31 -7.09 -14.76
C VAL A 276 24.54 -6.17 -14.88
N ARG A 277 24.44 -4.93 -14.40
CA ARG A 277 25.61 -4.01 -14.33
C ARG A 277 26.74 -4.60 -13.49
N MET A 278 26.39 -5.22 -12.37
CA MET A 278 27.35 -5.90 -11.50
C MET A 278 28.00 -7.10 -12.19
N PHE A 279 27.24 -7.93 -12.91
CA PHE A 279 27.80 -9.07 -13.66
C PHE A 279 28.81 -8.61 -14.72
N GLN A 280 28.47 -7.55 -15.45
CA GLN A 280 29.36 -6.93 -16.43
C GLN A 280 30.64 -6.40 -15.77
N HIS A 281 30.54 -5.75 -14.60
CA HIS A 281 31.68 -5.27 -13.83
C HIS A 281 32.67 -6.40 -13.47
N TYR A 282 32.16 -7.58 -13.11
CA TYR A 282 32.99 -8.76 -12.79
C TYR A 282 33.42 -9.58 -14.02
N GLY A 283 33.09 -9.14 -15.23
CA GLY A 283 33.45 -9.83 -16.47
C GLY A 283 32.69 -11.15 -16.67
N LEU A 284 31.44 -11.21 -16.21
CA LEU A 284 30.53 -12.34 -16.40
C LEU A 284 29.64 -12.20 -17.65
N GLY A 285 29.74 -11.06 -18.35
CA GLY A 285 28.98 -10.77 -19.56
C GLY A 285 27.58 -10.20 -19.29
N GLY A 286 26.75 -10.18 -20.32
CA GLY A 286 25.35 -9.77 -20.23
C GLY A 286 24.40 -10.94 -19.96
N PRO A 287 23.08 -10.67 -19.86
CA PRO A 287 22.05 -11.68 -19.63
C PRO A 287 22.09 -12.84 -20.64
N GLU A 288 22.50 -12.56 -21.87
CA GLU A 288 22.61 -13.52 -22.99
C GLU A 288 23.66 -14.62 -22.77
N GLU A 289 24.63 -14.41 -21.89
CA GLU A 289 25.66 -15.41 -21.58
C GLU A 289 25.15 -16.47 -20.59
N ILE A 290 24.06 -16.18 -19.88
CA ILE A 290 23.42 -17.09 -18.95
C ILE A 290 22.55 -18.03 -19.77
N ARG A 291 22.88 -19.34 -19.77
CA ARG A 291 22.13 -20.33 -20.56
C ARG A 291 21.04 -21.05 -19.79
N ARG A 292 21.23 -21.19 -18.47
CA ARG A 292 20.29 -21.90 -17.59
C ARG A 292 20.20 -21.20 -16.25
N ILE A 293 18.99 -21.21 -15.69
CA ILE A 293 18.70 -20.70 -14.35
C ILE A 293 18.12 -21.84 -13.53
N TYR A 294 18.66 -22.09 -12.35
CA TYR A 294 18.10 -23.01 -11.37
C TYR A 294 17.51 -22.22 -10.21
N ILE A 295 16.22 -22.36 -9.99
CA ILE A 295 15.51 -21.66 -8.91
C ILE A 295 15.30 -22.61 -7.75
N THR A 296 15.83 -22.24 -6.59
CA THR A 296 15.77 -23.03 -5.36
C THR A 296 14.34 -23.10 -4.82
N HIS A 297 13.64 -21.97 -4.78
CA HIS A 297 12.24 -21.87 -4.33
C HIS A 297 11.55 -20.60 -4.86
N ALA A 298 10.25 -20.46 -4.54
CA ALA A 298 9.34 -19.51 -5.17
C ALA A 298 9.28 -18.12 -4.52
N ASP A 299 10.07 -17.86 -3.48
CA ASP A 299 10.06 -16.56 -2.81
C ASP A 299 10.63 -15.49 -3.76
N ALA A 300 10.10 -14.27 -3.66
CA ALA A 300 10.38 -13.20 -4.62
C ALA A 300 11.86 -12.81 -4.71
N ASP A 301 12.62 -13.03 -3.64
CA ASP A 301 14.06 -12.80 -3.58
C ASP A 301 14.89 -13.91 -4.25
N HIS A 302 14.26 -15.01 -4.66
CA HIS A 302 14.94 -16.14 -5.32
C HIS A 302 14.58 -16.28 -6.79
N CYS A 303 13.37 -15.91 -7.19
CA CYS A 303 12.93 -16.03 -8.58
C CYS A 303 12.42 -14.73 -9.20
N GLY A 304 12.47 -13.60 -8.47
CA GLY A 304 11.77 -12.39 -8.86
C GLY A 304 12.29 -11.67 -10.09
N ALA A 305 13.49 -11.97 -10.58
CA ALA A 305 13.99 -11.45 -11.85
C ALA A 305 14.03 -12.51 -12.97
N GLY A 306 13.49 -13.71 -12.75
CA GLY A 306 13.65 -14.84 -13.68
C GLY A 306 13.17 -14.57 -15.11
N GLY A 307 12.03 -13.89 -15.25
CA GLY A 307 11.44 -13.59 -16.56
C GLY A 307 12.14 -12.48 -17.35
N PHE A 308 13.19 -11.85 -16.80
CA PHE A 308 14.03 -10.90 -17.54
C PHE A 308 15.18 -11.58 -18.30
N PHE A 309 15.37 -12.89 -18.13
CA PHE A 309 16.42 -13.65 -18.81
C PHE A 309 15.81 -14.57 -19.86
N ASP A 310 16.43 -14.66 -21.03
CA ASP A 310 16.04 -15.60 -22.10
C ASP A 310 16.50 -17.06 -21.82
N ALA A 311 17.06 -17.33 -20.64
CA ALA A 311 17.57 -18.63 -20.22
C ALA A 311 16.46 -19.62 -19.87
N GLU A 312 16.72 -20.91 -20.10
CA GLU A 312 15.83 -21.96 -19.63
C GLU A 312 15.88 -22.05 -18.09
N ALA A 313 14.73 -21.82 -17.45
CA ALA A 313 14.60 -21.87 -16.00
C ALA A 313 14.08 -23.23 -15.51
N TYR A 314 14.77 -23.79 -14.52
CA TYR A 314 14.41 -25.05 -13.87
C TYR A 314 14.01 -24.78 -12.43
N THR A 315 12.83 -25.25 -12.05
CA THR A 315 12.35 -25.20 -10.66
C THR A 315 11.51 -26.41 -10.33
N HIS A 316 11.34 -26.69 -9.03
CA HIS A 316 10.46 -27.75 -8.58
C HIS A 316 8.99 -27.41 -8.91
N THR A 317 8.18 -28.40 -9.28
CA THR A 317 6.77 -28.19 -9.66
C THR A 317 5.94 -27.53 -8.55
N GLY A 318 6.24 -27.84 -7.29
CA GLY A 318 5.61 -27.16 -6.14
C GLY A 318 5.93 -25.66 -6.06
N SER A 319 7.18 -25.27 -6.34
CA SER A 319 7.58 -23.87 -6.42
C SER A 319 6.88 -23.16 -7.58
N LEU A 320 6.78 -23.81 -8.73
CA LEU A 320 6.03 -23.28 -9.88
C LEU A 320 4.55 -23.03 -9.55
N GLU A 321 3.91 -23.92 -8.78
CA GLU A 321 2.54 -23.70 -8.33
C GLU A 321 2.41 -22.55 -7.34
N ILE A 322 3.36 -22.38 -6.41
CA ILE A 322 3.40 -21.20 -5.52
C ILE A 322 3.45 -19.90 -6.34
N ILE A 323 4.32 -19.85 -7.36
CA ILE A 323 4.43 -18.70 -8.28
C ILE A 323 3.08 -18.44 -8.96
N ARG A 324 2.48 -19.47 -9.56
CA ARG A 324 1.19 -19.35 -10.29
C ARG A 324 0.04 -18.93 -9.40
N ARG A 325 0.06 -19.33 -8.14
CA ARG A 325 -0.97 -19.02 -7.14
C ARG A 325 -0.75 -17.68 -6.45
N ALA A 326 0.44 -17.09 -6.60
CA ALA A 326 0.87 -15.90 -5.86
C ALA A 326 0.63 -16.01 -4.35
N ASN A 327 0.83 -17.20 -3.79
CA ASN A 327 0.63 -17.48 -2.37
C ASN A 327 1.74 -18.41 -1.87
N ARG A 328 2.67 -17.87 -1.08
CA ARG A 328 3.82 -18.61 -0.53
C ARG A 328 3.44 -19.79 0.37
N ALA A 329 2.23 -19.76 0.94
CA ALA A 329 1.73 -20.81 1.81
C ALA A 329 0.97 -21.91 1.05
N TYR A 330 0.90 -21.86 -0.28
CA TYR A 330 0.22 -22.86 -1.09
C TYR A 330 0.75 -24.29 -0.82
N GLY A 331 -0.17 -25.22 -0.57
CA GLY A 331 0.16 -26.61 -0.22
C GLY A 331 0.61 -26.81 1.23
N SER A 332 0.58 -25.77 2.07
CA SER A 332 0.94 -25.84 3.48
C SER A 332 -0.29 -25.81 4.40
N ARG A 333 -0.06 -25.99 5.71
CA ARG A 333 -1.14 -25.88 6.72
C ARG A 333 -1.68 -24.45 6.87
N SER A 334 -0.92 -23.45 6.42
CA SER A 334 -1.28 -22.04 6.45
C SER A 334 -1.71 -21.50 5.08
N GLU A 335 -2.03 -22.37 4.10
CA GLU A 335 -2.46 -21.92 2.76
C GLU A 335 -3.64 -20.94 2.81
N SER A 336 -4.54 -21.10 3.78
CA SER A 336 -5.70 -20.23 3.98
C SER A 336 -5.41 -18.97 4.82
N SER A 337 -4.14 -18.70 5.14
CA SER A 337 -3.73 -17.54 5.94
C SER A 337 -3.69 -16.30 5.06
N ILE A 338 -4.58 -15.34 5.31
CA ILE A 338 -4.59 -14.09 4.55
C ILE A 338 -3.30 -13.29 4.76
N LEU A 339 -2.69 -13.37 5.95
CA LEU A 339 -1.36 -12.80 6.19
C LEU A 339 -0.29 -13.26 5.19
N GLU A 340 -0.29 -14.55 4.83
CA GLU A 340 0.71 -15.12 3.89
C GLU A 340 0.42 -14.70 2.45
N GLU A 341 -0.86 -14.69 2.07
CA GLU A 341 -1.32 -14.25 0.74
C GLU A 341 -1.02 -12.76 0.50
N VAL A 342 -1.33 -11.91 1.48
CA VAL A 342 -1.09 -10.46 1.34
C VAL A 342 0.39 -10.13 1.45
N TYR A 343 1.14 -10.79 2.34
CA TYR A 343 2.60 -10.66 2.34
C TYR A 343 3.17 -10.97 0.96
N THR A 344 2.74 -12.10 0.36
CA THR A 344 3.20 -12.52 -0.98
C THR A 344 2.84 -11.47 -2.04
N THR A 345 1.61 -10.96 -2.01
CA THR A 345 1.14 -9.93 -2.95
C THR A 345 1.97 -8.64 -2.83
N ILE A 346 2.20 -8.17 -1.60
CA ILE A 346 2.92 -6.93 -1.35
C ILE A 346 4.39 -7.06 -1.72
N ILE A 347 5.07 -8.12 -1.29
CA ILE A 347 6.49 -8.29 -1.61
C ILE A 347 6.67 -8.40 -3.12
N ASN A 348 5.79 -9.14 -3.81
CA ASN A 348 5.83 -9.26 -5.25
C ASN A 348 5.70 -7.91 -5.95
N LEU A 349 4.81 -7.05 -5.46
CA LEU A 349 4.62 -5.71 -5.98
C LEU A 349 5.84 -4.82 -5.74
N PHE A 350 6.34 -4.75 -4.51
CA PHE A 350 7.50 -3.93 -4.16
C PHE A 350 8.76 -4.36 -4.88
N SER A 351 8.92 -5.67 -5.09
CA SER A 351 10.09 -6.24 -5.74
C SER A 351 9.99 -6.29 -7.26
N GLN A 352 8.92 -5.77 -7.88
CA GLN A 352 8.68 -5.88 -9.32
C GLN A 352 8.79 -7.34 -9.82
N PHE A 353 8.12 -8.24 -9.10
CA PHE A 353 8.22 -9.68 -9.29
C PHE A 353 7.87 -10.10 -10.71
N THR A 354 8.90 -10.61 -11.40
CA THR A 354 8.89 -11.07 -12.78
C THR A 354 9.50 -12.50 -12.79
N PRO A 355 8.73 -13.51 -12.35
CA PRO A 355 9.18 -14.90 -12.36
C PRO A 355 9.34 -15.44 -13.79
N PRO A 356 10.07 -16.55 -13.99
CA PRO A 356 10.29 -17.13 -15.31
C PRO A 356 9.06 -17.79 -15.95
#